data_AF-A0A8J7GSJ0-F1
#
_entry.id   AF-A0A8J7GSJ0-F1
#
_cell.length_a   1.000
_cell.length_b   1.000
_cell.length_c   1.000
_cell.angle_alpha   90.00
_cell.angle_beta   90.00
_cell.angle_gamma   90.00
#
_symmetry.space_group_name_H-M   'P 1'
#
loop_
_entity.id
_entity.type
_entity.pdbx_description
1 polymer ?
#
loop_
_entity_poly.entity_id
_entity_poly.type
_entity_poly.pdbx_seq_one_letter_code
_entity_poly.pdbx_strand_id
1 'polypeptide(L)'
;MVDQETAQGIPVQPDRIDEDLASLTGAERSARLVQHLATGTRGDRLSWISELATRSERHGLSLPEIRSIAADLAWLARDAGQRYPGSADWDAAATASRRHRLILAYVHGQRLRYDFKFEALQAQTYTWLTEFGDDALILALAAFAALGMRTARGLELYRQAIAAPDADGRTRHVCLHAIWFADHVPDQPQLVLDLSNSMMTTGTGDANLFYRRAYALRKLGRYDQALEEIDRAIGMLAPGNNAVHQDYVRERELITATRQMRQYADTLTRDLADQVTAQADRRITEASTKLAEKVESAQRVVSESTLKVVEILGLFVTLAGFLIGSGTVAFTASTFGQRITSMLIILSGSLIFFLLLRMVTGYRRRG
;
A
#
# COMPACT_ATOMS: atom_id res chain seq x y z
N MET A 1 29.72 -69.60 -55.05
CA MET A 1 30.26 -68.25 -54.79
C MET A 1 29.20 -67.24 -55.19
N VAL A 2 28.23 -67.03 -54.30
CA VAL A 2 27.35 -65.84 -54.12
C VAL A 2 26.48 -66.24 -52.92
N ASP A 3 26.89 -65.82 -51.72
CA ASP A 3 26.02 -65.84 -50.55
C ASP A 3 25.37 -64.46 -50.45
N GLN A 4 24.05 -64.42 -50.62
CA GLN A 4 23.21 -63.30 -50.22
C GLN A 4 22.75 -63.56 -48.78
N GLU A 5 23.56 -63.14 -47.81
CA GLU A 5 23.09 -63.02 -46.44
C GLU A 5 22.22 -61.79 -46.29
N THR A 6 20.94 -62.06 -46.06
CA THR A 6 19.88 -61.12 -45.78
C THR A 6 20.16 -60.52 -44.40
N ALA A 7 20.62 -59.26 -44.36
CA ALA A 7 20.71 -58.49 -43.13
C ALA A 7 19.29 -58.23 -42.60
N GLN A 8 18.78 -59.16 -41.80
CA GLN A 8 17.58 -58.98 -40.99
C GLN A 8 17.83 -57.82 -40.02
N GLY A 9 17.10 -56.73 -40.25
CA GLY A 9 17.09 -55.58 -39.36
C GLY A 9 16.71 -56.01 -37.95
N ILE A 10 17.65 -55.86 -37.02
CA ILE A 10 17.38 -55.99 -35.59
C ILE A 10 16.29 -54.94 -35.27
N PRO A 11 15.11 -55.35 -34.77
CA PRO A 11 14.10 -54.39 -34.36
C PRO A 11 14.70 -53.54 -33.23
N VAL A 12 14.82 -52.24 -33.48
CA VAL A 12 15.20 -51.26 -32.45
C VAL A 12 14.18 -51.40 -31.34
N GLN A 13 14.61 -51.97 -30.21
CA GLN A 13 13.77 -52.08 -29.02
C GLN A 13 13.32 -50.66 -28.65
N PRO A 14 12.01 -50.41 -28.49
CA PRO A 14 11.53 -49.09 -28.09
C PRO A 14 12.26 -48.66 -26.82
N ASP A 15 12.83 -47.45 -26.86
CA ASP A 15 13.44 -46.82 -25.70
C ASP A 15 12.42 -46.87 -24.56
N ARG A 16 12.80 -47.33 -23.36
CA ARG A 16 11.86 -47.56 -22.24
C ARG A 16 11.03 -46.32 -21.92
N ILE A 17 11.58 -45.13 -22.18
CA ILE A 17 10.85 -43.86 -22.07
C ILE A 17 9.72 -43.72 -23.10
N ASP A 18 9.86 -44.22 -24.33
CA ASP A 18 8.82 -44.13 -25.36
C ASP A 18 7.60 -45.00 -24.99
N GLU A 19 7.80 -46.16 -24.35
CA GLU A 19 6.72 -46.98 -23.79
C GLU A 19 6.02 -46.26 -22.62
N ASP A 20 6.81 -45.67 -21.71
CA ASP A 20 6.27 -44.90 -20.59
C ASP A 20 5.44 -43.69 -21.09
N LEU A 21 5.94 -42.93 -22.06
CA LEU A 21 5.25 -41.74 -22.58
C LEU A 21 3.97 -42.07 -23.36
N ALA A 22 3.89 -43.27 -23.95
CA ALA A 22 2.70 -43.75 -24.63
C ALA A 22 1.59 -44.18 -23.66
N SER A 23 1.96 -44.63 -22.44
CA SER A 23 1.01 -45.12 -21.43
C SER A 23 0.59 -44.06 -20.41
N LEU A 24 1.42 -43.05 -20.16
CA LEU A 24 1.15 -41.98 -19.20
C LEU A 24 0.39 -40.81 -19.83
N THR A 25 -0.30 -40.01 -19.01
CA THR A 25 -0.96 -38.78 -19.46
C THR A 25 -0.71 -37.60 -18.50
N GLY A 26 -0.84 -36.38 -19.01
CA GLY A 26 -0.86 -35.15 -18.20
C GLY A 26 0.38 -34.95 -17.33
N ALA A 27 0.16 -34.82 -16.01
CA ALA A 27 1.22 -34.51 -15.04
C ALA A 27 2.25 -35.64 -14.89
N GLU A 28 1.81 -36.90 -14.92
CA GLU A 28 2.71 -38.06 -14.79
C GLU A 28 3.64 -38.17 -16.00
N ARG A 29 3.07 -37.98 -17.20
CA ARG A 29 3.84 -37.93 -18.45
C ARG A 29 4.85 -36.79 -18.44
N SER A 30 4.44 -35.61 -17.96
CA SER A 30 5.31 -34.45 -17.82
C SER A 30 6.46 -34.72 -16.84
N ALA A 31 6.16 -35.23 -15.65
CA ALA A 31 7.17 -35.55 -14.64
C ALA A 31 8.17 -36.59 -15.14
N ARG A 32 7.69 -37.62 -15.85
CA ARG A 32 8.54 -38.66 -16.42
C ARG A 32 9.50 -38.11 -17.47
N LEU A 33 9.03 -37.23 -18.35
CA LEU A 33 9.88 -36.60 -19.37
C LEU A 33 10.89 -35.62 -18.76
N VAL A 34 10.49 -34.85 -17.74
CA VAL A 34 11.43 -34.01 -16.97
C VAL A 34 12.53 -34.86 -16.35
N GLN A 35 12.19 -35.97 -15.69
CA GLN A 35 13.16 -36.88 -15.09
C GLN A 35 14.15 -37.43 -16.11
N HIS A 36 13.66 -37.83 -17.29
CA HIS A 36 14.49 -38.34 -18.38
C HIS A 36 15.48 -37.30 -18.90
N LEU A 37 15.01 -36.06 -19.13
CA LEU A 37 15.83 -34.98 -19.71
C LEU A 37 16.70 -34.21 -18.70
N ALA A 38 16.46 -34.38 -17.40
CA ALA A 38 17.12 -33.62 -16.32
C ALA A 38 18.66 -33.75 -16.33
N THR A 39 19.22 -34.87 -16.76
CA THR A 39 20.68 -35.04 -16.85
C THR A 39 21.29 -34.15 -17.92
N GLY A 40 20.56 -33.92 -19.02
CA GLY A 40 20.98 -33.05 -20.12
C GLY A 40 21.07 -31.56 -19.75
N THR A 41 20.41 -31.15 -18.67
CA THR A 41 20.43 -29.74 -18.23
C THR A 41 21.70 -29.35 -17.49
N ARG A 42 22.59 -30.32 -17.17
CA ARG A 42 23.82 -30.10 -16.40
C ARG A 42 25.08 -29.87 -17.24
N GLY A 43 25.02 -30.08 -18.55
CA GLY A 43 26.16 -29.87 -19.45
C GLY A 43 26.07 -28.57 -20.25
N ASP A 44 27.02 -28.31 -21.15
CA ASP A 44 27.00 -27.13 -22.02
C ASP A 44 26.11 -27.27 -23.27
N ARG A 45 25.72 -28.50 -23.58
CA ARG A 45 24.92 -28.83 -24.78
C ARG A 45 23.43 -28.64 -24.49
N LEU A 46 22.73 -28.03 -25.46
CA LEU A 46 21.28 -27.81 -25.39
C LEU A 46 20.46 -28.86 -26.15
N SER A 47 21.05 -30.03 -26.45
CA SER A 47 20.39 -31.10 -27.22
C SER A 47 19.12 -31.63 -26.57
N TRP A 48 18.98 -31.48 -25.25
CA TRP A 48 17.77 -31.83 -24.51
C TRP A 48 16.55 -31.01 -24.96
N ILE A 49 16.74 -29.78 -25.47
CA ILE A 49 15.65 -28.94 -26.00
C ILE A 49 15.12 -29.57 -27.30
N SER A 50 16.03 -29.98 -28.19
CA SER A 50 15.65 -30.66 -29.43
C SER A 50 15.03 -32.03 -29.15
N GLU A 51 15.54 -32.78 -28.16
CA GLU A 51 14.93 -34.04 -27.74
C GLU A 51 13.52 -33.84 -27.17
N LEU A 52 13.31 -32.80 -26.35
CA LEU A 52 11.98 -32.41 -25.88
C LEU A 52 11.04 -32.13 -27.06
N ALA A 53 11.50 -31.40 -28.07
CA ALA A 53 10.70 -31.11 -29.26
C ALA A 53 10.33 -32.38 -30.04
N THR A 54 11.30 -33.24 -30.33
CA THR A 54 11.07 -34.50 -31.05
C THR A 54 10.09 -35.40 -30.31
N ARG A 55 10.25 -35.57 -28.99
CA ARG A 55 9.35 -36.42 -28.19
C ARG A 55 7.96 -35.79 -28.03
N SER A 56 7.88 -34.46 -27.93
CA SER A 56 6.60 -33.73 -27.88
C SER A 56 5.77 -33.92 -29.15
N GLU A 57 6.42 -33.99 -30.31
CA GLU A 57 5.78 -34.27 -31.59
C GLU A 57 5.38 -35.74 -31.71
N ARG A 58 6.33 -36.65 -31.44
CA ARG A 58 6.11 -38.09 -31.54
C ARG A 58 4.94 -38.57 -30.68
N HIS A 59 4.85 -38.07 -29.44
CA HIS A 59 3.87 -38.51 -28.46
C HIS A 59 2.66 -37.57 -28.31
N GLY A 60 2.54 -36.58 -29.19
CA GLY A 60 1.38 -35.69 -29.24
C GLY A 60 1.15 -34.93 -27.93
N LEU A 61 2.20 -34.41 -27.30
CA LEU A 61 2.06 -33.65 -26.05
C LEU A 61 1.22 -32.38 -26.27
N SER A 62 0.37 -32.07 -25.30
CA SER A 62 -0.43 -30.86 -25.26
C SER A 62 0.43 -29.64 -24.90
N LEU A 63 -0.03 -28.42 -25.25
CA LEU A 63 0.69 -27.20 -24.89
C LEU A 63 0.89 -27.04 -23.37
N PRO A 64 -0.10 -27.31 -22.49
CA PRO A 64 0.12 -27.22 -21.05
C PRO A 64 1.22 -28.16 -20.54
N GLU A 65 1.29 -29.38 -21.05
CA GLU A 65 2.37 -30.33 -20.72
C GLU A 65 3.72 -29.78 -21.16
N ILE A 66 3.84 -29.37 -22.43
CA ILE A 66 5.09 -28.81 -22.98
C ILE A 66 5.56 -27.61 -22.17
N ARG A 67 4.66 -26.68 -21.84
CA ARG A 67 4.97 -25.47 -21.05
C ARG A 67 5.41 -25.80 -19.63
N SER A 68 4.81 -26.84 -19.03
CA SER A 68 5.22 -27.33 -17.71
C SER A 68 6.62 -27.93 -17.76
N ILE A 69 6.86 -28.86 -18.68
CA ILE A 69 8.16 -29.53 -18.85
C ILE A 69 9.26 -28.50 -19.17
N ALA A 70 8.99 -27.56 -20.08
CA ALA A 70 9.93 -26.52 -20.45
C ALA A 70 10.27 -25.60 -19.27
N ALA A 71 9.29 -25.25 -18.43
CA ALA A 71 9.51 -24.43 -17.24
C ALA A 71 10.37 -25.13 -16.18
N ASP A 72 10.15 -26.43 -15.98
CA ASP A 72 10.86 -27.24 -14.98
C ASP A 72 12.29 -27.53 -15.44
N LEU A 73 12.50 -27.93 -16.70
CA LEU A 73 13.83 -28.14 -17.27
C LEU A 73 14.61 -26.82 -17.39
N ALA A 74 13.95 -25.70 -17.69
CA ALA A 74 14.57 -24.37 -17.66
C ALA A 74 15.10 -24.01 -16.25
N TRP A 75 14.36 -24.38 -15.20
CA TRP A 75 14.80 -24.18 -13.82
C TRP A 75 16.01 -25.05 -13.49
N LEU A 76 15.99 -26.34 -13.86
CA LEU A 76 17.13 -27.25 -13.66
C LEU A 76 18.37 -26.81 -14.42
N ALA A 77 18.22 -26.32 -15.66
CA ALA A 77 19.32 -25.77 -16.45
C ALA A 77 19.91 -24.50 -15.82
N ARG A 78 19.06 -23.64 -15.26
CA ARG A 78 19.49 -22.46 -14.52
C ARG A 78 20.27 -22.83 -13.26
N ASP A 79 19.75 -23.74 -12.45
CA ASP A 79 20.39 -24.18 -11.21
C ASP A 79 21.76 -24.81 -11.47
N ALA A 80 21.89 -25.54 -12.58
CA ALA A 80 23.16 -26.11 -13.03
C ALA A 80 24.10 -25.10 -13.72
N GLY A 81 23.70 -23.84 -13.92
CA GLY A 81 24.53 -22.82 -14.56
C GLY A 81 24.76 -23.03 -16.06
N GLN A 82 23.92 -23.82 -16.75
CA GLN A 82 24.02 -24.04 -18.20
C GLN A 82 23.93 -22.69 -18.95
N ARG A 83 24.55 -22.54 -20.13
CA ARG A 83 24.43 -21.32 -20.96
C ARG A 83 23.02 -21.11 -21.52
N TYR A 84 22.59 -19.88 -21.81
CA TYR A 84 21.33 -19.63 -22.52
C TYR A 84 21.39 -20.09 -24.00
N PRO A 85 20.23 -20.36 -24.65
CA PRO A 85 20.16 -20.45 -26.10
C PRO A 85 20.69 -19.18 -26.78
N GLY A 86 21.52 -19.33 -27.80
CA GLY A 86 22.11 -18.24 -28.60
C GLY A 86 21.74 -18.34 -30.07
N SER A 87 22.30 -17.45 -30.90
CA SER A 87 22.01 -17.39 -32.34
C SER A 87 22.20 -18.74 -33.05
N ALA A 88 23.30 -19.44 -32.78
CA ALA A 88 23.57 -20.75 -33.38
C ALA A 88 22.48 -21.80 -33.08
N ASP A 89 21.87 -21.76 -31.87
CA ASP A 89 20.79 -22.68 -31.52
C ASP A 89 19.48 -22.31 -32.26
N TRP A 90 19.24 -21.01 -32.47
CA TRP A 90 18.10 -20.52 -33.27
C TRP A 90 18.28 -20.79 -34.77
N ASP A 91 19.49 -20.63 -35.29
CA ASP A 91 19.83 -20.93 -36.69
C ASP A 91 19.67 -22.43 -36.96
N ALA A 92 20.09 -23.30 -36.02
CA ALA A 92 19.87 -24.73 -36.11
C ALA A 92 18.38 -25.12 -36.10
N ALA A 93 17.54 -24.34 -35.41
CA ALA A 93 16.10 -24.55 -35.36
C ALA A 93 15.32 -23.85 -36.50
N ALA A 94 16.00 -23.07 -37.37
CA ALA A 94 15.34 -22.26 -38.40
C ALA A 94 14.50 -23.11 -39.36
N THR A 95 14.98 -24.29 -39.74
CA THR A 95 14.28 -25.23 -40.62
C THR A 95 13.44 -26.27 -39.88
N ALA A 96 13.43 -26.23 -38.54
CA ALA A 96 12.64 -27.15 -37.74
C ALA A 96 11.13 -26.82 -37.84
N SER A 97 10.30 -27.66 -37.21
CA SER A 97 8.87 -27.38 -37.12
C SER A 97 8.60 -26.10 -36.29
N ARG A 98 7.41 -25.51 -36.49
CA ARG A 98 6.94 -24.41 -35.64
C ARG A 98 6.93 -24.80 -34.16
N ARG A 99 6.52 -26.02 -33.84
CA ARG A 99 6.46 -26.53 -32.45
C ARG A 99 7.85 -26.61 -31.83
N HIS A 100 8.86 -27.05 -32.58
CA HIS A 100 10.25 -27.06 -32.11
C HIS A 100 10.72 -25.65 -31.74
N ARG A 101 10.55 -24.67 -32.65
CA ARG A 101 10.95 -23.29 -32.38
C ARG A 101 10.16 -22.67 -31.21
N LEU A 102 8.89 -23.01 -31.05
CA LEU A 102 8.08 -22.59 -29.91
C LEU A 102 8.61 -23.15 -28.58
N ILE A 103 9.02 -24.43 -28.56
CA ILE A 103 9.66 -25.05 -27.38
C ILE A 103 10.98 -24.36 -27.03
N LEU A 104 11.79 -24.02 -28.04
CA LEU A 104 13.01 -23.24 -27.86
C LEU A 104 12.69 -21.85 -27.28
N ALA A 105 11.64 -21.18 -27.76
CA ALA A 105 11.17 -19.90 -27.23
C ALA A 105 10.74 -20.02 -25.76
N TYR A 106 9.98 -21.06 -25.40
CA TYR A 106 9.58 -21.31 -24.02
C TYR A 106 10.78 -21.50 -23.11
N VAL A 107 11.71 -22.39 -23.46
CA VAL A 107 12.90 -22.63 -22.65
C VAL A 107 13.73 -21.35 -22.52
N HIS A 108 14.01 -20.67 -23.63
CA HIS A 108 14.81 -19.45 -23.62
C HIS A 108 14.14 -18.37 -22.76
N GLY A 109 12.85 -18.13 -22.96
CA GLY A 109 12.08 -17.11 -22.25
C GLY A 109 11.96 -17.38 -20.75
N GLN A 110 11.70 -18.62 -20.35
CA GLN A 110 11.62 -19.00 -18.93
C GLN A 110 12.95 -18.76 -18.22
N ARG A 111 14.07 -19.08 -18.87
CA ARG A 111 15.40 -18.89 -18.29
C ARG A 111 15.74 -17.41 -18.12
N LEU A 112 15.50 -16.59 -19.14
CA LEU A 112 15.67 -15.14 -19.02
C LEU A 112 14.73 -14.55 -17.94
N ARG A 113 13.51 -15.05 -17.82
CA ARG A 113 12.55 -14.65 -16.77
C ARG A 113 13.05 -14.97 -15.37
N TYR A 114 13.55 -16.18 -15.15
CA TYR A 114 14.06 -16.60 -13.83
C TYR A 114 15.27 -15.78 -13.37
N ASP A 115 16.05 -15.25 -14.31
CA ASP A 115 17.22 -14.41 -14.04
C ASP A 115 16.93 -12.90 -14.19
N PHE A 116 15.65 -12.53 -14.33
CA PHE A 116 15.21 -11.14 -14.45
C PHE A 116 15.92 -10.35 -15.56
N LYS A 117 16.27 -11.02 -16.67
CA LYS A 117 16.93 -10.42 -17.84
C LYS A 117 15.91 -9.73 -18.74
N PHE A 118 15.25 -8.70 -18.21
CA PHE A 118 14.10 -8.03 -18.86
C PHE A 118 14.42 -7.48 -20.25
N GLU A 119 15.56 -6.79 -20.42
CA GLU A 119 15.98 -6.22 -21.71
C GLU A 119 16.23 -7.31 -22.77
N ALA A 120 16.98 -8.35 -22.41
CA ALA A 120 17.25 -9.48 -23.30
C ALA A 120 15.96 -10.22 -23.66
N LEU A 121 15.07 -10.45 -22.69
CA LEU A 121 13.78 -11.07 -22.94
C LEU A 121 12.91 -10.19 -23.85
N GLN A 122 12.91 -8.87 -23.63
CA GLN A 122 12.15 -7.95 -24.46
C GLN A 122 12.62 -8.02 -25.92
N ALA A 123 13.94 -7.95 -26.15
CA ALA A 123 14.53 -8.08 -27.48
C ALA A 123 14.10 -9.39 -28.19
N GLN A 124 14.12 -10.51 -27.46
CA GLN A 124 13.68 -11.80 -28.02
C GLN A 124 12.17 -11.83 -28.31
N THR A 125 11.34 -11.31 -27.40
CA THR A 125 9.88 -11.33 -27.56
C THR A 125 9.40 -10.49 -28.73
N TYR A 126 10.11 -9.42 -29.11
CA TYR A 126 9.79 -8.69 -30.36
C TYR A 126 9.84 -9.61 -31.59
N THR A 127 10.85 -10.47 -31.69
CA THR A 127 10.96 -11.46 -32.76
C THR A 127 9.92 -12.55 -32.59
N TRP A 128 9.77 -13.13 -31.40
CA TRP A 128 8.85 -14.23 -31.17
C TRP A 128 7.39 -13.87 -31.40
N LEU A 129 6.96 -12.65 -31.09
CA LEU A 129 5.59 -12.20 -31.33
C LEU A 129 5.21 -12.13 -32.82
N THR A 130 6.19 -12.07 -33.73
CA THR A 130 5.91 -12.14 -35.17
C THR A 130 5.50 -13.53 -35.63
N GLU A 131 6.01 -14.59 -34.99
CA GLU A 131 5.72 -15.99 -35.33
C GLU A 131 4.69 -16.65 -34.39
N PHE A 132 4.71 -16.26 -33.12
CA PHE A 132 3.97 -16.88 -32.01
C PHE A 132 3.08 -15.87 -31.27
N GLY A 133 2.64 -14.81 -31.95
CA GLY A 133 1.77 -13.78 -31.36
C GLY A 133 0.39 -14.28 -30.93
N ASP A 134 0.01 -15.49 -31.36
CA ASP A 134 -1.20 -16.23 -30.96
C ASP A 134 -1.01 -17.09 -29.71
N ASP A 135 0.22 -17.26 -29.20
CA ASP A 135 0.52 -18.12 -28.06
C ASP A 135 0.46 -17.36 -26.72
N ALA A 136 -0.38 -17.84 -25.81
CA ALA A 136 -0.59 -17.19 -24.51
C ALA A 136 0.69 -17.06 -23.67
N LEU A 137 1.57 -18.07 -23.68
CA LEU A 137 2.79 -18.04 -22.88
C LEU A 137 3.82 -17.06 -23.47
N ILE A 138 3.92 -16.96 -24.79
CA ILE A 138 4.76 -15.94 -25.44
C ILE A 138 4.25 -14.53 -25.12
N LEU A 139 2.93 -14.30 -25.17
CA LEU A 139 2.33 -13.04 -24.73
C LEU A 139 2.63 -12.76 -23.24
N ALA A 140 2.56 -13.77 -22.37
CA ALA A 140 2.88 -13.62 -20.95
C ALA A 140 4.36 -13.29 -20.70
N LEU A 141 5.28 -13.90 -21.45
CA LEU A 141 6.71 -13.58 -21.40
C LEU A 141 7.00 -12.16 -21.90
N ALA A 142 6.32 -11.74 -22.97
CA ALA A 142 6.39 -10.36 -23.47
C ALA A 142 5.84 -9.38 -22.43
N ALA A 143 4.71 -9.69 -21.78
CA ALA A 143 4.15 -8.91 -20.69
C ALA A 143 5.13 -8.79 -19.51
N PHE A 144 5.76 -9.91 -19.12
CA PHE A 144 6.78 -9.94 -18.06
C PHE A 144 7.95 -9.01 -18.37
N ALA A 145 8.51 -9.10 -19.58
CA ALA A 145 9.60 -8.23 -20.02
C ALA A 145 9.17 -6.76 -20.03
N ALA A 146 8.04 -6.47 -20.66
CA ALA A 146 7.50 -5.12 -20.81
C ALA A 146 7.17 -4.45 -19.47
N LEU A 147 6.59 -5.18 -18.51
CA LEU A 147 6.30 -4.69 -17.16
C LEU A 147 7.58 -4.50 -16.33
N GLY A 148 8.54 -5.43 -16.42
CA GLY A 148 9.85 -5.25 -15.77
C GLY A 148 10.62 -4.03 -16.28
N MET A 149 10.51 -3.75 -17.58
CA MET A 149 11.06 -2.54 -18.22
C MET A 149 10.20 -1.29 -18.02
N ARG A 150 9.09 -1.39 -17.27
CA ARG A 150 8.15 -0.28 -17.00
C ARG A 150 7.60 0.40 -18.25
N THR A 151 7.33 -0.39 -19.29
CA THR A 151 6.79 0.10 -20.56
C THR A 151 5.26 0.11 -20.54
N ALA A 152 4.65 1.11 -21.18
CA ALA A 152 3.19 1.28 -21.19
C ALA A 152 2.43 0.08 -21.79
N ARG A 153 3.06 -0.65 -22.71
CA ARG A 153 2.48 -1.84 -23.37
C ARG A 153 2.39 -3.07 -22.45
N GLY A 154 3.08 -3.08 -21.32
CA GLY A 154 3.15 -4.25 -20.44
C GLY A 154 1.79 -4.72 -19.93
N LEU A 155 0.91 -3.79 -19.52
CA LEU A 155 -0.42 -4.14 -19.01
C LEU A 155 -1.38 -4.60 -20.12
N GLU A 156 -1.21 -4.08 -21.34
CA GLU A 156 -1.95 -4.54 -22.52
C GLU A 156 -1.59 -6.00 -22.85
N LEU A 157 -0.29 -6.32 -22.94
CA LEU A 157 0.20 -7.68 -23.19
C LEU A 157 -0.23 -8.64 -22.07
N TYR A 158 -0.20 -8.19 -20.81
CA TYR A 158 -0.71 -8.97 -19.68
C TYR A 158 -2.19 -9.34 -19.87
N ARG A 159 -3.03 -8.36 -20.22
CA ARG A 159 -4.47 -8.58 -20.46
C ARG A 159 -4.72 -9.51 -21.63
N GLN A 160 -3.96 -9.37 -22.72
CA GLN A 160 -4.02 -10.27 -23.87
C GLN A 160 -3.65 -11.70 -23.47
N ALA A 161 -2.55 -11.88 -22.72
CA ALA A 161 -2.08 -13.19 -22.30
C ALA A 161 -3.08 -13.95 -21.42
N ILE A 162 -3.75 -13.28 -20.46
CA ILE A 162 -4.74 -13.94 -19.59
C ILE A 162 -6.08 -14.20 -20.30
N ALA A 163 -6.39 -13.43 -21.34
CA ALA A 163 -7.61 -13.57 -22.14
C ALA A 163 -7.44 -14.53 -23.33
N ALA A 164 -6.20 -14.94 -23.63
CA ALA A 164 -5.91 -15.84 -24.73
C ALA A 164 -6.63 -17.19 -24.56
N PRO A 165 -7.21 -17.77 -25.63
CA PRO A 165 -7.99 -19.02 -25.54
C PRO A 165 -7.21 -20.21 -24.98
N ASP A 166 -5.89 -20.22 -25.19
CA ASP A 166 -4.96 -21.26 -24.77
C ASP A 166 -4.23 -20.90 -23.47
N ALA A 167 -4.68 -19.88 -22.73
CA ALA A 167 -4.12 -19.52 -21.43
C ALA A 167 -4.33 -20.63 -20.41
N ASP A 168 -3.24 -21.21 -19.92
CA ASP A 168 -3.22 -22.30 -18.93
C ASP A 168 -2.64 -21.83 -17.57
N GLY A 169 -2.42 -22.76 -16.64
CA GLY A 169 -1.83 -22.44 -15.34
C GLY A 169 -0.42 -21.85 -15.44
N ARG A 170 0.41 -22.31 -16.38
CA ARG A 170 1.77 -21.80 -16.55
C ARG A 170 1.78 -20.39 -17.13
N THR A 171 0.91 -20.10 -18.10
CA THR A 171 0.67 -18.73 -18.57
C THR A 171 0.29 -17.82 -17.42
N ARG A 172 -0.70 -18.21 -16.60
CA ARG A 172 -1.18 -17.41 -15.46
C ARG A 172 -0.09 -17.22 -14.40
N HIS A 173 0.76 -18.21 -14.14
CA HIS A 173 1.91 -18.03 -13.25
C HIS A 173 2.92 -17.01 -13.77
N VAL A 174 3.21 -16.98 -15.08
CA VAL A 174 4.10 -15.97 -15.68
C VAL A 174 3.46 -14.58 -15.59
N CYS A 175 2.17 -14.45 -15.89
CA CYS A 175 1.41 -13.21 -15.73
C CYS A 175 1.38 -12.72 -14.27
N LEU A 176 1.17 -13.63 -13.31
CA LEU A 176 1.18 -13.33 -11.89
C LEU A 176 2.56 -12.84 -11.45
N HIS A 177 3.62 -13.44 -11.98
CA HIS A 177 4.98 -13.01 -11.73
C HIS A 177 5.29 -11.65 -12.35
N ALA A 178 4.75 -11.37 -13.54
CA ALA A 178 4.90 -10.09 -14.22
C ALA A 178 4.28 -8.95 -13.41
N ILE A 179 3.03 -9.11 -12.98
CA ILE A 179 2.34 -8.11 -12.17
C ILE A 179 2.99 -7.99 -10.80
N TRP A 180 3.49 -9.08 -10.20
CA TRP A 180 4.23 -9.01 -8.93
C TRP A 180 5.43 -8.05 -8.97
N PHE A 181 6.15 -7.96 -10.10
CA PHE A 181 7.25 -7.01 -10.31
C PHE A 181 6.80 -5.58 -10.64
N ALA A 182 5.57 -5.38 -11.07
CA ALA A 182 5.10 -4.15 -11.67
C ALA A 182 4.66 -3.10 -10.62
N ASP A 183 5.55 -2.71 -9.71
CA ASP A 183 5.28 -1.76 -8.61
C ASP A 183 4.76 -0.37 -9.04
N HIS A 184 5.03 0.00 -10.29
CA HIS A 184 4.59 1.23 -10.95
C HIS A 184 3.15 1.16 -11.48
N VAL A 185 2.52 -0.02 -11.50
CA VAL A 185 1.15 -0.20 -11.97
C VAL A 185 0.17 0.19 -10.86
N PRO A 186 -0.80 1.09 -11.13
CA PRO A 186 -1.87 1.38 -10.18
C PRO A 186 -2.65 0.12 -9.82
N ASP A 187 -3.05 -0.01 -8.56
CA ASP A 187 -3.81 -1.16 -8.05
C ASP A 187 -3.12 -2.52 -8.27
N GLN A 188 -1.80 -2.53 -8.47
CA GLN A 188 -1.01 -3.76 -8.65
C GLN A 188 -1.33 -4.86 -7.63
N PRO A 189 -1.47 -4.57 -6.31
CA PRO A 189 -1.84 -5.60 -5.35
C PRO A 189 -3.21 -6.23 -5.63
N GLN A 190 -4.19 -5.44 -6.09
CA GLN A 190 -5.51 -5.95 -6.43
C GLN A 190 -5.45 -6.85 -7.67
N LEU A 191 -4.68 -6.47 -8.69
CA LEU A 191 -4.46 -7.30 -9.88
C LEU A 191 -3.83 -8.67 -9.52
N VAL A 192 -2.86 -8.68 -8.60
CA VAL A 192 -2.29 -9.93 -8.07
C VAL A 192 -3.36 -10.79 -7.41
N LEU A 193 -4.21 -10.20 -6.56
CA LEU A 193 -5.28 -10.93 -5.88
C LEU A 193 -6.33 -11.47 -6.83
N ASP A 194 -6.78 -10.69 -7.80
CA ASP A 194 -7.81 -11.08 -8.76
C ASP A 194 -7.35 -12.27 -9.61
N LEU A 195 -6.13 -12.20 -10.15
CA LEU A 195 -5.55 -13.33 -10.90
C LEU A 195 -5.35 -14.54 -10.00
N SER A 196 -4.85 -14.35 -8.78
CA SER A 196 -4.65 -15.46 -7.85
C SER A 196 -5.97 -16.14 -7.45
N ASN A 197 -7.04 -15.36 -7.24
CA ASN A 197 -8.37 -15.89 -6.93
C ASN A 197 -8.91 -16.74 -8.09
N SER A 198 -8.74 -16.27 -9.33
CA SER A 198 -9.09 -17.02 -10.55
C SER A 198 -8.27 -18.32 -10.70
N MET A 199 -7.00 -18.29 -10.30
CA MET A 199 -6.16 -19.49 -10.29
C MET A 199 -6.58 -20.51 -9.21
N MET A 200 -6.96 -20.03 -8.02
CA MET A 200 -7.45 -20.91 -6.94
C MET A 200 -8.79 -21.55 -7.27
N THR A 201 -9.72 -20.83 -7.93
CA THR A 201 -11.02 -21.40 -8.31
C THR A 201 -10.88 -22.53 -9.35
N THR A 202 -9.79 -22.53 -10.11
CA THR A 202 -9.45 -23.56 -11.09
C THR A 202 -8.52 -24.65 -10.55
N GLY A 203 -8.20 -24.63 -9.25
CA GLY A 203 -7.38 -25.65 -8.58
C GLY A 203 -5.88 -25.53 -8.84
N THR A 204 -5.39 -24.40 -9.35
CA THR A 204 -3.97 -24.18 -9.68
C THR A 204 -3.16 -23.53 -8.54
N GLY A 205 -3.52 -23.84 -7.29
CA GLY A 205 -2.84 -23.31 -6.10
C GLY A 205 -1.50 -23.97 -5.82
N ASP A 206 -0.41 -23.20 -5.82
CA ASP A 206 0.93 -23.64 -5.45
C ASP A 206 1.58 -22.70 -4.43
N ALA A 207 2.74 -23.08 -3.90
CA ALA A 207 3.47 -22.31 -2.90
C ALA A 207 3.78 -20.87 -3.38
N ASN A 208 4.12 -20.70 -4.67
CA ASN A 208 4.43 -19.39 -5.25
C ASN A 208 3.20 -18.48 -5.38
N LEU A 209 2.02 -19.05 -5.61
CA LEU A 209 0.76 -18.34 -5.63
C LEU A 209 0.44 -17.79 -4.24
N PHE A 210 0.52 -18.62 -3.20
CA PHE A 210 0.31 -18.18 -1.80
C PHE A 210 1.33 -17.10 -1.38
N TYR A 211 2.61 -17.27 -1.75
CA TYR A 211 3.65 -16.25 -1.52
C TYR A 211 3.30 -14.90 -2.17
N ARG A 212 2.89 -14.89 -3.44
CA ARG A 212 2.53 -13.64 -4.15
C ARG A 212 1.24 -13.00 -3.61
N ARG A 213 0.29 -13.81 -3.15
CA ARG A 213 -0.91 -13.31 -2.44
C ARG A 213 -0.55 -12.64 -1.12
N ALA A 214 0.34 -13.23 -0.33
CA ALA A 214 0.82 -12.64 0.90
C ALA A 214 1.46 -11.26 0.67
N TYR A 215 2.30 -11.15 -0.36
CA TYR A 215 2.85 -9.87 -0.81
C TYR A 215 1.76 -8.83 -1.11
N ALA A 216 0.73 -9.20 -1.88
CA ALA A 216 -0.34 -8.29 -2.24
C ALA A 216 -1.18 -7.85 -1.03
N LEU A 217 -1.51 -8.79 -0.14
CA LEU A 217 -2.25 -8.51 1.10
C LEU A 217 -1.47 -7.58 2.03
N ARG A 218 -0.15 -7.76 2.13
CA ARG A 218 0.72 -6.83 2.87
C ARG A 218 0.65 -5.42 2.30
N LYS A 219 0.76 -5.28 0.98
CA LYS A 219 0.65 -3.97 0.30
C LYS A 219 -0.70 -3.30 0.54
N LEU A 220 -1.76 -4.08 0.70
CA LEU A 220 -3.11 -3.60 1.06
C LEU A 220 -3.31 -3.40 2.57
N GLY A 221 -2.29 -3.64 3.40
CA GLY A 221 -2.39 -3.51 4.86
C GLY A 221 -3.18 -4.63 5.56
N ARG A 222 -3.53 -5.70 4.85
CA ARG A 222 -4.28 -6.87 5.36
C ARG A 222 -3.31 -7.88 5.98
N TYR A 223 -2.61 -7.48 7.04
CA TYR A 223 -1.45 -8.21 7.55
C TYR A 223 -1.75 -9.60 8.12
N ASP A 224 -2.87 -9.79 8.81
CA ASP A 224 -3.21 -11.11 9.37
C ASP A 224 -3.42 -12.15 8.27
N GLN A 225 -4.16 -11.78 7.21
CA GLN A 225 -4.35 -12.63 6.05
C GLN A 225 -3.04 -12.83 5.27
N ALA A 226 -2.18 -11.81 5.20
CA ALA A 226 -0.87 -11.95 4.60
C ALA A 226 -0.01 -13.00 5.35
N LEU A 227 -0.07 -13.02 6.68
CA LEU A 227 0.62 -14.02 7.51
C LEU A 227 0.07 -15.43 7.28
N GLU A 228 -1.24 -15.59 7.20
CA GLU A 228 -1.85 -16.89 6.89
C GLU A 228 -1.40 -17.42 5.51
N GLU A 229 -1.35 -16.56 4.51
CA GLU A 229 -0.98 -16.92 3.15
C GLU A 229 0.52 -17.26 3.03
N ILE A 230 1.40 -16.50 3.69
CA ILE A 230 2.83 -16.82 3.67
C ILE A 230 3.16 -18.08 4.47
N ASP A 231 2.46 -18.32 5.59
CA ASP A 231 2.66 -19.53 6.38
C ASP A 231 2.19 -20.78 5.60
N ARG A 232 1.10 -20.68 4.83
CA ARG A 232 0.70 -21.72 3.86
C ARG A 232 1.75 -21.95 2.79
N ALA A 233 2.29 -20.88 2.20
CA ALA A 233 3.34 -20.98 1.18
C ALA A 233 4.57 -21.73 1.70
N ILE A 234 5.03 -21.39 2.92
CA ILE A 234 6.16 -22.05 3.58
C ILE A 234 5.84 -23.53 3.85
N GLY A 235 4.65 -23.84 4.36
CA GLY A 235 4.22 -25.21 4.66
C GLY A 235 4.14 -26.13 3.44
N MET A 236 4.03 -25.59 2.22
CA MET A 236 3.99 -26.36 0.97
C MET A 236 5.38 -26.68 0.40
N LEU A 237 6.46 -26.10 0.92
CA LEU A 237 7.79 -26.33 0.38
C LEU A 237 8.32 -27.70 0.78
N ALA A 238 8.74 -28.48 -0.22
CA ALA A 238 9.47 -29.72 0.02
C ALA A 238 10.85 -29.45 0.65
N PRO A 239 11.39 -30.40 1.44
CA PRO A 239 12.75 -30.33 1.95
C PRO A 239 13.77 -30.09 0.82
N GLY A 240 14.79 -29.27 1.08
CA GLY A 240 15.87 -28.97 0.12
C GLY A 240 15.66 -27.68 -0.70
N ASN A 241 14.47 -27.09 -0.72
CA ASN A 241 14.19 -25.81 -1.38
C ASN A 241 14.66 -24.60 -0.55
N ASN A 242 15.90 -24.62 -0.06
CA ASN A 242 16.40 -23.66 0.93
C ASN A 242 16.37 -22.21 0.45
N ALA A 243 16.73 -21.97 -0.82
CA ALA A 243 16.71 -20.62 -1.40
C ALA A 243 15.29 -20.04 -1.44
N VAL A 244 14.31 -20.82 -1.92
CA VAL A 244 12.90 -20.42 -1.97
C VAL A 244 12.35 -20.23 -0.55
N HIS A 245 12.70 -21.12 0.38
CA HIS A 245 12.32 -21.01 1.78
C HIS A 245 12.83 -19.71 2.41
N GLN A 246 14.08 -19.32 2.14
CA GLN A 246 14.63 -18.05 2.63
C GLN A 246 13.89 -16.84 2.07
N ASP A 247 13.50 -16.85 0.79
CA ASP A 247 12.71 -15.78 0.20
C ASP A 247 11.32 -15.65 0.85
N TYR A 248 10.68 -16.78 1.18
CA TYR A 248 9.37 -16.77 1.83
C TYR A 248 9.45 -16.31 3.28
N VAL A 249 10.46 -16.74 4.03
CA VAL A 249 10.72 -16.26 5.39
C VAL A 249 10.98 -14.75 5.39
N ARG A 250 11.75 -14.24 4.42
CA ARG A 250 11.99 -12.78 4.28
C ARG A 250 10.70 -12.00 4.07
N GLU A 251 9.78 -12.49 3.24
CA GLU A 251 8.47 -11.85 3.07
C GLU A 251 7.64 -11.90 4.35
N ARG A 252 7.67 -13.02 5.09
CA ARG A 252 7.01 -13.13 6.41
C ARG A 252 7.54 -12.12 7.43
N GLU A 253 8.86 -11.93 7.47
CA GLU A 253 9.51 -10.91 8.29
C GLU A 253 9.08 -9.49 7.88
N LEU A 254 9.02 -9.20 6.58
CA LEU A 254 8.52 -7.92 6.06
C LEU A 254 7.06 -7.67 6.43
N ILE A 255 6.19 -8.68 6.40
CA ILE A 255 4.80 -8.59 6.87
C ILE A 255 4.76 -8.20 8.34
N THR A 256 5.53 -8.90 9.17
CA THR A 256 5.57 -8.66 10.62
C THR A 256 6.09 -7.27 10.95
N ALA A 257 7.21 -6.87 10.35
CA ALA A 257 7.80 -5.55 10.56
C ALA A 257 6.87 -4.42 10.12
N THR A 258 6.24 -4.55 8.93
CA THR A 258 5.32 -3.53 8.41
C THR A 258 4.07 -3.39 9.30
N ARG A 259 3.55 -4.52 9.82
CA ARG A 259 2.44 -4.53 10.77
C ARG A 259 2.80 -3.79 12.06
N GLN A 260 3.95 -4.10 12.66
CA GLN A 260 4.42 -3.46 13.89
C GLN A 260 4.63 -1.95 13.71
N MET A 261 5.26 -1.54 12.60
CA MET A 261 5.43 -0.13 12.26
C MET A 261 4.09 0.61 12.16
N ARG A 262 3.08 0.00 11.54
CA ARG A 262 1.74 0.59 11.44
C ARG A 262 1.07 0.72 12.81
N GLN A 263 1.13 -0.32 13.64
CA GLN A 263 0.58 -0.29 15.00
C GLN A 263 1.24 0.80 15.87
N TYR A 264 2.55 0.98 15.73
CA TYR A 264 3.28 2.05 16.40
C TYR A 264 2.84 3.43 15.90
N ALA A 265 2.73 3.62 14.58
CA ALA A 265 2.26 4.87 13.98
C ALA A 265 0.81 5.21 14.40
N ASP A 266 -0.08 4.22 14.47
CA ASP A 266 -1.47 4.40 14.90
C ASP A 266 -1.55 4.79 16.38
N THR A 267 -0.64 4.28 17.21
CA THR A 267 -0.56 4.62 18.64
C THR A 267 -0.02 6.03 18.81
N LEU A 268 1.07 6.38 18.14
CA LEU A 268 1.63 7.73 18.15
C LEU A 268 0.61 8.79 17.67
N THR A 269 -0.17 8.46 16.63
CA THR A 269 -1.21 9.35 16.11
C THR A 269 -2.33 9.58 17.13
N ARG A 270 -2.74 8.53 17.85
CA ARG A 270 -3.74 8.64 18.92
C ARG A 270 -3.22 9.46 20.09
N ASP A 271 -2.00 9.18 20.56
CA ASP A 271 -1.39 9.91 21.67
C ASP A 271 -1.24 11.41 21.33
N LEU A 272 -0.86 11.74 20.09
CA LEU A 272 -0.77 13.12 19.63
C LEU A 272 -2.15 13.79 19.57
N ALA A 273 -3.17 13.10 19.07
CA ALA A 273 -4.53 13.61 19.04
C ALA A 273 -5.07 13.90 20.46
N ASP A 274 -4.82 12.99 21.41
CA ASP A 274 -5.22 13.16 22.81
C ASP A 274 -4.49 14.34 23.46
N GLN A 275 -3.20 14.52 23.19
CA GLN A 275 -2.42 15.67 23.67
C GLN A 275 -2.94 17.00 23.12
N VAL A 276 -3.26 17.06 21.82
CA VAL A 276 -3.81 18.25 21.17
C VAL A 276 -5.17 18.62 21.76
N THR A 277 -6.06 17.63 21.95
CA THR A 277 -7.37 17.84 22.60
C THR A 277 -7.20 18.33 24.03
N ALA A 278 -6.36 17.68 24.84
CA ALA A 278 -6.11 18.09 26.22
C ALA A 278 -5.51 19.51 26.32
N GLN A 279 -4.64 19.89 25.37
CA GLN A 279 -4.08 21.23 25.30
C GLN A 279 -5.14 22.27 24.89
N ALA A 280 -6.03 21.93 23.96
CA ALA A 280 -7.14 22.79 23.57
C ALA A 280 -8.10 23.03 24.75
N ASP A 281 -8.47 21.97 25.49
CA ASP A 281 -9.34 22.06 26.66
C ASP A 281 -8.73 22.92 27.76
N ARG A 282 -7.42 22.77 28.03
CA ARG A 282 -6.72 23.65 28.98
C ARG A 282 -6.76 25.10 28.56
N ARG A 283 -6.50 25.41 27.28
CA ARG A 283 -6.55 26.78 26.76
C ARG A 283 -7.96 27.37 26.82
N ILE A 284 -8.99 26.58 26.51
CA ILE A 284 -10.39 26.98 26.61
C ILE A 284 -10.72 27.29 28.08
N THR A 285 -10.37 26.38 28.99
CA THR A 285 -10.60 26.57 30.43
C THR A 285 -9.92 27.83 30.94
N GLU A 286 -8.63 28.03 30.64
CA GLU A 286 -7.89 29.24 31.02
C GLU A 286 -8.51 30.52 30.45
N ALA A 287 -8.97 30.49 29.19
CA ALA A 287 -9.64 31.62 28.56
C ALA A 287 -10.99 31.93 29.23
N SER A 288 -11.78 30.90 29.53
CA SER A 288 -13.07 31.02 30.24
C SER A 288 -12.88 31.57 31.66
N THR A 289 -11.87 31.10 32.40
CA THR A 289 -11.55 31.64 33.74
C THR A 289 -11.16 33.12 33.66
N LYS A 290 -10.24 33.48 32.74
CA LYS A 290 -9.84 34.89 32.54
C LYS A 290 -11.02 35.77 32.12
N LEU A 291 -11.94 35.25 31.32
CA LEU A 291 -13.14 35.97 30.93
C LEU A 291 -14.08 36.17 32.12
N ALA A 292 -14.30 35.14 32.95
CA ALA A 292 -15.11 35.25 34.16
C ALA A 292 -14.55 36.30 35.14
N GLU A 293 -13.23 36.32 35.37
CA GLU A 293 -12.56 37.35 36.19
C GLU A 293 -12.74 38.76 35.61
N LYS A 294 -12.64 38.91 34.28
CA LYS A 294 -12.90 40.20 33.61
C LYS A 294 -14.37 40.63 33.74
N VAL A 295 -15.31 39.71 33.66
CA VAL A 295 -16.75 40.01 33.84
C VAL A 295 -17.03 40.41 35.28
N GLU A 296 -16.49 39.69 36.27
CA GLU A 296 -16.66 40.01 37.69
C GLU A 296 -16.06 41.38 38.03
N SER A 297 -14.85 41.67 37.57
CA SER A 297 -14.23 42.99 37.77
C SER A 297 -15.03 44.11 37.11
N ALA A 298 -15.54 43.90 35.88
CA ALA A 298 -16.41 44.87 35.21
C ALA A 298 -17.70 45.09 36.00
N GLN A 299 -18.34 44.03 36.49
CA GLN A 299 -19.56 44.11 37.29
C GLN A 299 -19.33 44.85 38.62
N ARG A 300 -18.17 44.63 39.27
CA ARG A 300 -17.77 45.34 40.48
C ARG A 300 -17.58 46.84 40.23
N VAL A 301 -16.91 47.21 39.13
CA VAL A 301 -16.74 48.62 38.72
C VAL A 301 -18.10 49.28 38.44
N VAL A 302 -19.02 48.56 37.79
CA VAL A 302 -20.38 49.07 37.54
C VAL A 302 -21.14 49.26 38.85
N SER A 303 -21.16 48.27 39.76
CA SER A 303 -21.85 48.37 41.06
C SER A 303 -21.30 49.51 41.91
N GLU A 304 -19.98 49.66 41.98
CA GLU A 304 -19.36 50.80 42.63
C GLU A 304 -19.77 52.11 41.97
N SER A 305 -19.80 52.19 40.64
CA SER A 305 -20.26 53.37 39.91
C SER A 305 -21.73 53.70 40.22
N THR A 306 -22.60 52.69 40.30
CA THR A 306 -24.02 52.90 40.64
C THR A 306 -24.20 53.42 42.06
N LEU A 307 -23.51 52.83 43.05
CA LEU A 307 -23.54 53.32 44.44
C LEU A 307 -23.06 54.76 44.54
N LYS A 308 -22.04 55.14 43.76
CA LYS A 308 -21.52 56.51 43.68
C LYS A 308 -22.56 57.48 43.14
N VAL A 309 -23.28 57.10 42.09
CA VAL A 309 -24.36 57.93 41.52
C VAL A 309 -25.46 58.14 42.55
N VAL A 310 -25.85 57.10 43.29
CA VAL A 310 -26.86 57.19 44.36
C VAL A 310 -26.40 58.11 45.49
N GLU A 311 -25.15 58.00 45.94
CA GLU A 311 -24.58 58.86 46.99
C GLU A 311 -24.55 60.33 46.57
N ILE A 312 -24.11 60.61 45.34
CA ILE A 312 -24.11 61.97 44.77
C ILE A 312 -25.54 62.51 44.69
N LEU A 313 -26.49 61.71 44.19
CA LEU A 313 -27.90 62.11 44.10
C LEU A 313 -28.48 62.42 45.49
N GLY A 314 -28.18 61.60 46.51
CA GLY A 314 -28.60 61.82 47.89
C GLY A 314 -28.06 63.13 48.50
N LEU A 315 -26.80 63.46 48.21
CA LEU A 315 -26.21 64.75 48.59
C LEU A 315 -26.93 65.92 47.91
N PHE A 316 -27.21 65.83 46.61
CA PHE A 316 -27.96 66.87 45.88
C PHE A 316 -29.37 67.07 46.42
N VAL A 317 -30.09 65.99 46.75
CA VAL A 317 -31.43 66.07 47.35
C VAL A 317 -31.36 66.75 48.73
N THR A 318 -30.36 66.42 49.54
CA THR A 318 -30.15 67.05 50.85
C THR A 318 -29.83 68.53 50.72
N LEU A 319 -29.00 68.93 49.75
CA LEU A 319 -28.73 70.34 49.45
C LEU A 319 -29.99 71.07 49.03
N ALA A 320 -30.77 70.50 48.10
CA ALA A 320 -32.01 71.11 47.65
C ALA A 320 -32.99 71.31 48.82
N GLY A 321 -33.15 70.29 49.67
CA GLY A 321 -33.95 70.38 50.89
C GLY A 321 -33.44 71.45 51.86
N PHE A 322 -32.12 71.53 52.07
CA PHE A 322 -31.49 72.56 52.89
C PHE A 322 -31.73 73.97 52.32
N LEU A 323 -31.53 74.19 51.02
CA LEU A 323 -31.72 75.49 50.37
C LEU A 323 -33.17 75.94 50.40
N ILE A 324 -34.12 75.03 50.17
CA ILE A 324 -35.56 75.32 50.24
C ILE A 324 -35.93 75.70 51.67
N GLY A 325 -35.58 74.86 52.66
CA GLY A 325 -35.91 75.12 54.06
C GLY A 325 -35.25 76.37 54.64
N SER A 326 -33.96 76.58 54.34
CA SER A 326 -33.24 77.78 54.80
C SER A 326 -33.68 79.06 54.09
N GLY A 327 -34.07 78.96 52.81
CA GLY A 327 -34.70 80.06 52.06
C GLY A 327 -36.00 80.52 52.71
N THR A 328 -36.90 79.61 53.09
CA THR A 328 -38.17 79.96 53.77
C THR A 328 -37.94 80.70 55.09
N VAL A 329 -36.93 80.30 55.87
CA VAL A 329 -36.55 80.97 57.13
C VAL A 329 -35.99 82.38 56.87
N ALA A 330 -35.18 82.55 55.82
CA ALA A 330 -34.65 83.86 55.45
C ALA A 330 -35.74 84.84 54.96
N PHE A 331 -36.76 84.34 54.26
CA PHE A 331 -37.90 85.16 53.78
C PHE A 331 -38.86 85.58 54.89
N THR A 332 -38.95 84.84 56.00
CA THR A 332 -39.83 85.14 57.14
C THR A 332 -39.18 86.02 58.22
N ALA A 333 -37.89 86.34 58.10
CA ALA A 333 -37.16 87.19 59.05
C ALA A 333 -37.56 88.68 58.92
N SER A 334 -38.11 89.24 60.01
CA SER A 334 -38.66 90.60 60.07
C SER A 334 -37.64 91.69 60.47
N THR A 335 -36.49 91.30 61.04
CA THR A 335 -35.45 92.24 61.51
C THR A 335 -34.13 92.08 60.77
N PHE A 336 -33.40 93.19 60.58
CA PHE A 336 -32.15 93.24 59.82
C PHE A 336 -31.08 92.28 60.39
N GLY A 337 -30.97 92.16 61.72
CA GLY A 337 -30.03 91.23 62.37
C GLY A 337 -30.35 89.75 62.15
N GLN A 338 -31.64 89.39 62.09
CA GLN A 338 -32.05 88.01 61.79
C GLN A 338 -31.74 87.63 60.34
N ARG A 339 -31.88 88.56 59.38
CA ARG A 339 -31.51 88.34 57.97
C ARG A 339 -30.01 88.09 57.79
N ILE A 340 -29.17 88.84 58.50
CA ILE A 340 -27.71 88.62 58.50
C ILE A 340 -27.38 87.23 59.06
N THR A 341 -28.05 86.84 60.16
CA THR A 341 -27.83 85.53 60.79
C THR A 341 -28.28 84.39 59.88
N SER A 342 -29.43 84.50 59.21
CA SER A 342 -29.89 83.49 58.24
C SER A 342 -29.00 83.42 57.01
N MET A 343 -28.49 84.55 56.51
CA MET A 343 -27.53 84.56 55.40
C MET A 343 -26.21 83.88 55.78
N LEU A 344 -25.72 84.11 57.00
CA LEU A 344 -24.52 83.42 57.52
C LEU A 344 -24.74 81.90 57.66
N ILE A 345 -25.93 81.46 58.09
CA ILE A 345 -26.28 80.03 58.18
C ILE A 345 -26.35 79.39 56.78
N ILE A 346 -26.95 80.08 55.80
CA ILE A 346 -27.00 79.60 54.41
C ILE A 346 -25.59 79.51 53.81
N LEU A 347 -24.76 80.53 54.02
CA LEU A 347 -23.39 80.58 53.52
C LEU A 347 -22.52 79.48 54.14
N SER A 348 -22.60 79.32 55.46
CA SER A 348 -21.86 78.27 56.18
C SER A 348 -22.35 76.88 55.83
N GLY A 349 -23.66 76.64 55.74
CA GLY A 349 -24.23 75.37 55.32
C GLY A 349 -23.85 75.01 53.88
N SER A 350 -23.84 75.99 52.97
CA SER A 350 -23.36 75.79 51.59
C SER A 350 -21.87 75.48 51.55
N LEU A 351 -21.05 76.15 52.35
CA LEU A 351 -19.61 75.90 52.44
C LEU A 351 -19.31 74.50 52.97
N ILE A 352 -20.02 74.07 54.03
CA ILE A 352 -19.93 72.72 54.59
C ILE A 352 -20.36 71.68 53.56
N PHE A 353 -21.45 71.95 52.82
CA PHE A 353 -21.88 71.06 51.74
C PHE A 353 -20.82 70.92 50.65
N PHE A 354 -20.23 72.02 50.18
CA PHE A 354 -19.15 71.95 49.19
C PHE A 354 -17.90 71.25 49.73
N LEU A 355 -17.60 71.38 51.03
CA LEU A 355 -16.56 70.62 51.70
C LEU A 355 -16.85 69.13 51.73
N LEU A 356 -18.08 68.72 52.07
CA LEU A 356 -18.51 67.33 52.04
C LEU A 356 -18.50 66.76 50.62
N LEU A 357 -19.03 67.50 49.64
CA LEU A 357 -19.01 67.11 48.23
C LEU A 357 -17.56 66.96 47.74
N ARG A 358 -16.68 67.89 48.10
CA ARG A 358 -15.24 67.83 47.77
C ARG A 358 -14.54 66.69 48.50
N MET A 359 -14.97 66.32 49.71
CA MET A 359 -14.39 65.21 50.44
C MET A 359 -14.80 63.87 49.81
N VAL A 360 -16.08 63.70 49.47
CA VAL A 360 -16.63 62.52 48.78
C VAL A 360 -16.06 62.38 47.37
N THR A 361 -15.90 63.48 46.63
CA THR A 361 -15.30 63.47 45.28
C THR A 361 -13.76 63.46 45.29
N GLY A 362 -13.13 64.03 46.34
CA GLY A 362 -11.69 64.25 46.44
C GLY A 362 -10.91 63.11 47.10
N TYR A 363 -11.54 62.27 47.93
CA TYR A 363 -10.92 61.03 48.44
C TYR A 363 -10.60 60.01 47.31
N ARG A 364 -11.01 60.29 46.08
CA ARG A 364 -10.93 59.41 44.91
C ARG A 364 -9.78 59.62 43.94
N ARG A 365 -8.85 60.55 44.16
CA ARG A 365 -7.72 60.75 43.22
C ARG A 365 -6.40 60.09 43.64
N ARG A 366 -6.38 59.36 44.75
CA ARG A 366 -5.15 58.81 45.37
C ARG A 366 -5.19 57.31 45.73
N GLY A 367 -6.23 56.59 45.34
CA GLY A 367 -6.33 55.13 45.50
C GLY A 367 -6.37 54.46 44.14
#